data_AF-A0A974XBG0-F1
#
_entry.id   AF-A0A974XBG0-F1
#
_cell.length_a   1.000
_cell.length_b   1.000
_cell.length_c   1.000
_cell.angle_alpha   90.00
_cell.angle_beta   90.00
_cell.angle_gamma   90.00
#
_symmetry.space_group_name_H-M   'P 1'
#
loop_
_entity.id
_entity.type
_entity.pdbx_description
1 polymer ?
#
loop_
_entity_poly.entity_id
_entity_poly.type
_entity_poly.pdbx_seq_one_letter_code
_entity_poly.pdbx_strand_id
1 'polypeptide(L)'
;MESRSKIVKKHFGFDQYEKEAEFLTTMHSQGWKFVRVEFGFLKSSYHFEQCKPENISYQLDYILDNLGNSISSDELEEKLLLYEDAGWEKVVGDENTNGWYYFRRKYVEKDSRLYTDLESKLQLAEKVWAKVTLWSSISLILILLLFPHLLDTVIKEKMNSFVGIAGTAVLILYLIALLFMVYMIGRVLVFKYRIQNNTVNRLSMEATEKNKTRLNGKNKKQNFIIFILLLALITSISVFAILNHAIMQFCVAAAPWVVMGCVIAAFAALQGKK
;
A
#
# COMPACT_ATOMS: atom_id res chain seq x y z
N MET A 1 39.43 -8.18 15.85
CA MET A 1 39.16 -7.73 14.47
C MET A 1 37.91 -6.87 14.53
N GLU A 2 38.01 -5.57 14.28
CA GLU A 2 36.81 -4.72 14.12
C GLU A 2 36.02 -5.25 12.92
N SER A 3 34.79 -5.74 13.14
CA SER A 3 33.91 -6.07 12.03
C SER A 3 33.51 -4.78 11.35
N ARG A 4 33.97 -4.57 10.10
CA ARG A 4 33.51 -3.41 9.32
C ARG A 4 32.03 -3.62 8.99
N SER A 5 31.21 -2.63 9.33
CA SER A 5 29.80 -2.60 8.98
C SER A 5 29.55 -1.58 7.86
N LYS A 6 28.53 -1.86 7.02
CA LYS A 6 28.13 -1.01 5.90
C LYS A 6 26.62 -0.88 5.85
N ILE A 7 26.13 0.33 5.61
CA ILE A 7 24.70 0.60 5.43
C ILE A 7 24.47 1.06 3.99
N VAL A 8 23.55 0.41 3.30
CA VAL A 8 23.15 0.78 1.93
C VAL A 8 21.67 1.14 1.93
N LYS A 9 21.36 2.37 1.51
CA LYS A 9 19.97 2.82 1.35
C LYS A 9 19.50 2.56 -0.07
N LYS A 10 18.50 1.70 -0.22
CA LYS A 10 17.91 1.36 -1.53
C LYS A 10 16.40 1.25 -1.43
N HIS A 11 15.72 1.52 -2.53
CA HIS A 11 14.26 1.39 -2.61
C HIS A 11 13.94 0.18 -3.49
N PHE A 12 13.21 -0.78 -2.93
CA PHE A 12 12.60 -1.88 -3.65
C PHE A 12 11.10 -1.85 -3.38
N GLY A 13 10.30 -1.95 -4.44
CA GLY A 13 8.85 -2.10 -4.30
C GLY A 13 8.47 -3.52 -3.86
N PHE A 14 7.26 -3.70 -3.34
CA PHE A 14 6.71 -5.02 -2.97
C PHE A 14 6.69 -6.01 -4.16
N ASP A 15 6.67 -5.50 -5.39
CA ASP A 15 6.69 -6.25 -6.65
C ASP A 15 8.10 -6.63 -7.14
N GLN A 16 9.14 -6.16 -6.43
CA GLN A 16 10.55 -6.29 -6.80
C GLN A 16 11.36 -7.15 -5.82
N TYR A 17 10.69 -7.97 -5.01
CA TYR A 17 11.34 -8.87 -4.05
C TYR A 17 12.39 -9.79 -4.69
N GLU A 18 12.20 -10.22 -5.95
CA GLU A 18 13.22 -11.00 -6.69
C GLU A 18 14.49 -10.19 -6.96
N LYS A 19 14.36 -8.90 -7.29
CA LYS A 19 15.50 -7.99 -7.51
C LYS A 19 16.19 -7.65 -6.19
N GLU A 20 15.43 -7.56 -5.11
CA GLU A 20 15.96 -7.37 -3.77
C GLU A 20 16.80 -8.58 -3.33
N ALA A 21 16.28 -9.81 -3.55
CA ALA A 21 17.01 -11.05 -3.30
C ALA A 21 18.32 -11.14 -4.11
N GLU A 22 18.29 -10.77 -5.39
CA GLU A 22 19.46 -10.73 -6.27
C GLU A 22 20.50 -9.69 -5.79
N PHE A 23 20.03 -8.53 -5.35
CA PHE A 23 20.90 -7.50 -4.77
C PHE A 23 21.60 -7.99 -3.50
N LEU A 24 20.89 -8.65 -2.58
CA LEU A 24 21.49 -9.22 -1.36
C LEU A 24 22.51 -10.32 -1.68
N THR A 25 22.18 -11.18 -2.64
CA THR A 25 23.07 -12.24 -3.15
C THR A 25 24.35 -11.64 -3.73
N THR A 26 24.24 -10.58 -4.53
CA THR A 26 25.38 -9.87 -5.12
C THR A 26 26.25 -9.18 -4.07
N MET A 27 25.64 -8.62 -3.02
CA MET A 27 26.40 -8.02 -1.91
C MET A 27 27.19 -9.08 -1.14
N HIS A 28 26.59 -10.26 -0.90
CA HIS A 28 27.27 -11.35 -0.21
C HIS A 28 28.45 -11.91 -1.01
N SER A 29 28.31 -12.06 -2.34
CA SER A 29 29.43 -12.49 -3.19
C SER A 29 30.59 -11.48 -3.20
N GLN A 30 30.34 -10.23 -2.85
CA GLN A 30 31.36 -9.19 -2.62
C GLN A 30 31.95 -9.19 -1.20
N GLY A 31 31.56 -10.14 -0.35
CA GLY A 31 31.98 -10.23 1.05
C GLY A 31 31.18 -9.33 2.01
N TRP A 32 29.94 -8.99 1.67
CA TRP A 32 29.03 -8.24 2.54
C TRP A 32 27.83 -9.10 2.95
N LYS A 33 27.86 -9.63 4.17
CA LYS A 33 26.79 -10.44 4.75
C LYS A 33 25.65 -9.55 5.20
N PHE A 34 24.45 -9.81 4.69
CA PHE A 34 23.23 -9.11 5.14
C PHE A 34 22.87 -9.52 6.57
N VAL A 35 22.54 -8.53 7.41
CA VAL A 35 22.25 -8.72 8.84
C VAL A 35 20.86 -8.24 9.20
N ARG A 36 20.49 -7.02 8.80
CA ARG A 36 19.18 -6.43 9.11
C ARG A 36 18.72 -5.45 8.05
N VAL A 37 17.41 -5.27 7.95
CA VAL A 37 16.77 -4.22 7.14
C VAL A 37 15.92 -3.34 8.03
N GLU A 38 16.01 -2.04 7.83
CA GLU A 38 15.13 -1.05 8.45
C GLU A 38 14.26 -0.45 7.34
N PHE A 39 12.96 -0.71 7.37
CA PHE A 39 12.02 -0.17 6.39
C PHE A 39 11.72 1.30 6.69
N GLY A 40 12.09 2.18 5.76
CA GLY A 40 11.77 3.61 5.82
C GLY A 40 10.72 4.01 4.79
N PHE A 41 10.06 5.14 5.02
CA PHE A 41 8.97 5.65 4.17
C PHE A 41 9.40 5.87 2.69
N LEU A 42 10.65 6.29 2.45
CA LEU A 42 11.19 6.54 1.11
C LEU A 42 12.21 5.48 0.66
N LYS A 43 13.06 5.00 1.57
CA LYS A 43 14.14 4.05 1.29
C LYS A 43 14.30 3.11 2.47
N SER A 44 14.59 1.85 2.17
CA SER A 44 14.98 0.86 3.17
C SER A 44 16.50 0.93 3.39
N SER A 45 16.91 0.85 4.64
CA SER A 45 18.33 0.78 5.01
C SER A 45 18.72 -0.67 5.21
N TYR A 46 19.63 -1.17 4.38
CA TYR A 46 20.16 -2.53 4.44
C TYR A 46 21.51 -2.50 5.16
N HIS A 47 21.62 -3.24 6.25
CA HIS A 47 22.82 -3.32 7.06
C HIS A 47 23.57 -4.60 6.72
N PHE A 48 24.87 -4.42 6.50
CA PHE A 48 25.79 -5.49 6.14
C PHE A 48 26.99 -5.50 7.07
N GLU A 49 27.53 -6.69 7.27
CA GLU A 49 28.80 -6.95 7.94
C GLU A 49 29.80 -7.54 6.97
N GLN A 50 31.08 -7.22 7.15
CA GLN A 50 32.13 -7.80 6.34
C GLN A 50 32.25 -9.31 6.61
N CYS A 51 32.21 -10.11 5.56
CA CYS A 51 32.39 -11.56 5.60
C CYS A 51 33.37 -12.02 4.52
N LYS A 52 33.75 -13.30 4.54
CA LYS A 52 34.45 -13.90 3.41
C LYS A 52 33.50 -13.94 2.20
N PRO A 53 33.98 -13.65 0.99
CA PRO A 53 33.19 -13.84 -0.23
C PRO A 53 32.74 -15.30 -0.33
N GLU A 54 31.43 -15.52 -0.20
CA GLU A 54 30.80 -16.83 -0.27
C GLU A 54 29.65 -16.79 -1.27
N ASN A 55 29.45 -17.92 -1.96
CA ASN A 55 28.35 -18.04 -2.91
C ASN A 55 27.08 -18.43 -2.15
N ILE A 56 26.38 -17.42 -1.63
CA ILE A 56 25.14 -17.56 -0.84
C ILE A 56 23.99 -16.91 -1.59
N SER A 57 22.91 -17.67 -1.78
CA SER A 57 21.65 -17.17 -2.33
C SER A 57 20.74 -16.65 -1.23
N TYR A 58 20.19 -15.45 -1.45
CA TYR A 58 19.10 -14.92 -0.64
C TYR A 58 17.77 -15.15 -1.34
N GLN A 59 16.73 -15.43 -0.56
CA GLN A 59 15.34 -15.38 -1.01
C GLN A 59 14.45 -14.75 0.04
N LEU A 60 13.39 -14.10 -0.45
CA LEU A 60 12.38 -13.46 0.37
C LEU A 60 11.10 -14.28 0.27
N ASP A 61 10.47 -14.52 1.41
CA ASP A 61 9.13 -15.05 1.49
C ASP A 61 8.22 -14.10 2.27
N TYR A 62 6.93 -14.19 2.00
CA TYR A 62 5.88 -13.41 2.63
C TYR A 62 4.93 -14.37 3.37
N ILE A 63 5.20 -14.52 4.66
CA ILE A 63 4.53 -15.50 5.50
C ILE A 63 3.39 -14.79 6.25
N LEU A 64 2.18 -14.93 5.72
CA LEU A 64 0.95 -14.43 6.33
C LEU A 64 -0.19 -15.46 6.18
N ASP A 65 -1.22 -15.30 7.00
CA ASP A 65 -2.45 -16.07 6.90
C ASP A 65 -3.20 -15.73 5.59
N ASN A 66 -4.32 -16.41 5.35
CA ASN A 66 -5.13 -16.19 4.15
C ASN A 66 -5.87 -14.83 4.13
N LEU A 67 -5.87 -14.12 5.25
CA LEU A 67 -6.49 -12.80 5.42
C LEU A 67 -5.45 -11.66 5.39
N GLY A 68 -4.16 -11.97 5.29
CA GLY A 68 -3.08 -10.99 5.29
C GLY A 68 -2.64 -10.52 6.68
N ASN A 69 -2.94 -11.28 7.72
CA ASN A 69 -2.48 -11.10 9.10
C ASN A 69 -1.29 -12.01 9.40
N SER A 70 -0.60 -11.73 10.52
CA SER A 70 0.42 -12.66 11.03
C SER A 70 -0.23 -14.01 11.30
N ILE A 71 0.40 -15.08 10.84
CA ILE A 71 0.03 -16.44 11.25
C ILE A 71 0.31 -16.63 12.74
N SER A 72 -0.31 -17.65 13.34
CA SER A 72 -0.02 -18.01 14.73
C SER A 72 1.44 -18.41 14.89
N SER A 73 1.97 -18.26 16.11
CA SER A 73 3.36 -18.62 16.42
C SER A 73 3.67 -20.08 16.06
N ASP A 74 2.71 -20.98 16.29
CA ASP A 74 2.86 -22.42 16.03
C ASP A 74 2.95 -22.73 14.53
N GLU A 75 2.08 -22.13 13.71
CA GLU A 75 2.14 -22.27 12.24
C GLU A 75 3.42 -21.66 11.65
N LEU A 76 3.90 -20.58 12.27
CA LEU A 76 5.15 -19.94 11.86
C LEU A 76 6.33 -20.85 12.14
N GLU A 77 6.38 -21.46 13.33
CA GLU A 77 7.43 -22.39 13.70
C GLU A 77 7.45 -23.60 12.76
N GLU A 78 6.31 -24.20 12.46
CA GLU A 78 6.20 -25.32 11.51
C GLU A 78 6.75 -24.94 10.11
N LYS A 79 6.38 -23.76 9.59
CA LYS A 79 6.93 -23.28 8.30
C LYS A 79 8.43 -23.02 8.37
N LEU A 80 8.93 -22.46 9.46
CA LEU A 80 10.36 -22.17 9.62
C LEU A 80 11.18 -23.47 9.71
N LEU A 81 10.67 -24.47 10.41
CA LEU A 81 11.28 -25.81 10.49
C LEU A 81 11.36 -26.46 9.11
N LEU A 82 10.28 -26.39 8.31
CA LEU A 82 10.29 -26.88 6.93
C LEU A 82 11.38 -26.20 6.07
N TYR A 83 11.60 -24.90 6.26
CA TYR A 83 12.66 -24.18 5.54
C TYR A 83 14.06 -24.57 6.03
N GLU A 84 14.22 -24.75 7.33
CA GLU A 84 15.47 -25.21 7.93
C GLU A 84 15.87 -26.62 7.42
N ASP A 85 14.91 -27.54 7.34
CA ASP A 85 15.10 -28.89 6.77
C ASP A 85 15.51 -28.83 5.29
N ALA A 86 15.02 -27.84 4.53
CA ALA A 86 15.42 -27.57 3.14
C ALA A 86 16.75 -26.79 3.02
N GLY A 87 17.44 -26.58 4.14
CA GLY A 87 18.74 -25.93 4.25
C GLY A 87 18.71 -24.41 4.26
N TRP A 88 17.55 -23.77 4.44
CA TRP A 88 17.43 -22.32 4.49
C TRP A 88 17.56 -21.79 5.91
N GLU A 89 18.47 -20.85 6.10
CA GLU A 89 18.65 -20.15 7.37
C GLU A 89 17.87 -18.83 7.35
N LYS A 90 17.02 -18.61 8.35
CA LYS A 90 16.36 -17.32 8.57
C LYS A 90 17.40 -16.27 8.99
N VAL A 91 17.45 -15.15 8.26
CA VAL A 91 18.31 -14.01 8.56
C VAL A 91 17.54 -12.90 9.26
N VAL A 92 16.39 -12.54 8.69
CA VAL A 92 15.51 -11.49 9.21
C VAL A 92 14.07 -11.97 9.07
N GLY A 93 13.23 -11.72 10.07
CA GLY A 93 11.81 -12.00 9.99
C GLY A 93 11.19 -11.88 11.37
N ASP A 94 10.51 -10.78 11.60
CA ASP A 94 9.81 -10.47 12.84
C ASP A 94 8.52 -9.69 12.50
N GLU A 95 7.79 -9.26 13.53
CA GLU A 95 6.59 -8.44 13.34
C GLU A 95 6.90 -7.09 12.65
N ASN A 96 8.14 -6.58 12.78
CA ASN A 96 8.55 -5.28 12.24
C ASN A 96 8.85 -5.32 10.73
N THR A 97 9.04 -6.50 10.13
CA THR A 97 9.25 -6.64 8.68
C THR A 97 7.96 -6.73 7.87
N ASN A 98 6.81 -6.40 8.46
CA ASN A 98 5.49 -6.41 7.81
C ASN A 98 5.10 -7.77 7.18
N GLY A 99 5.67 -8.87 7.66
CA GLY A 99 5.44 -10.23 7.15
C GLY A 99 6.47 -10.73 6.13
N TRP A 100 7.50 -9.95 5.82
CA TRP A 100 8.61 -10.39 4.97
C TRP A 100 9.67 -11.13 5.78
N TYR A 101 10.01 -12.33 5.34
CA TYR A 101 11.05 -13.17 5.91
C TYR A 101 12.18 -13.33 4.89
N TYR A 102 13.40 -13.08 5.34
CA TYR A 102 14.62 -13.16 4.56
C TYR A 102 15.34 -14.44 4.91
N PHE A 103 15.53 -15.29 3.91
CA PHE A 103 16.23 -16.55 4.03
C PHE A 103 17.53 -16.50 3.26
N ARG A 104 18.55 -17.19 3.77
CA ARG A 104 19.80 -17.43 3.05
C ARG A 104 20.10 -18.91 2.99
N ARG A 105 20.74 -19.34 1.90
CA ARG A 105 21.26 -20.71 1.76
C ARG A 105 22.53 -20.68 0.91
N LYS A 106 23.44 -21.64 1.12
CA LYS A 106 24.57 -21.86 0.21
C LYS A 106 24.05 -22.13 -1.21
N TYR A 107 24.69 -21.52 -2.20
CA TYR A 107 24.28 -21.63 -3.60
C TYR A 107 24.32 -23.09 -4.05
N VAL A 108 23.19 -23.60 -4.54
CA VAL A 108 23.08 -24.91 -5.20
C VAL A 108 22.54 -24.66 -6.60
N GLU A 109 23.35 -24.97 -7.61
CA GLU A 109 23.15 -24.60 -9.02
C GLU A 109 21.80 -25.05 -9.61
N LYS A 110 21.25 -26.16 -9.10
CA LYS A 110 20.04 -26.80 -9.64
C LYS A 110 18.74 -26.51 -8.86
N ASP A 111 18.83 -25.96 -7.65
CA ASP A 111 17.68 -25.94 -6.71
C ASP A 111 17.60 -24.69 -5.81
N SER A 112 18.27 -23.60 -6.20
CA SER A 112 18.42 -22.38 -5.38
C SER A 112 17.12 -21.59 -5.11
N ARG A 113 15.94 -22.12 -5.48
CA ARG A 113 14.65 -21.46 -5.27
C ARG A 113 13.87 -22.10 -4.12
N LEU A 114 13.49 -21.27 -3.14
CA LEU A 114 12.58 -21.61 -2.05
C LEU A 114 11.22 -22.09 -2.60
N TYR A 115 10.82 -21.53 -3.74
CA TYR A 115 9.64 -21.94 -4.49
C TYR A 115 10.02 -22.53 -5.85
N THR A 116 9.93 -23.85 -5.95
CA THR A 116 9.95 -24.61 -7.21
C THR A 116 8.60 -24.52 -7.93
N ASP A 117 7.49 -24.37 -7.20
CA ASP A 117 6.14 -24.36 -7.76
C ASP A 117 5.59 -22.95 -8.05
N LEU A 118 4.98 -22.80 -9.23
CA LEU A 118 4.32 -21.57 -9.68
C LEU A 118 3.10 -21.21 -8.82
N GLU A 119 2.39 -22.23 -8.30
CA GLU A 119 1.19 -22.07 -7.49
C GLU A 119 1.49 -21.36 -6.16
N SER A 120 2.58 -21.74 -5.50
CA SER A 120 3.02 -21.12 -4.25
C SER A 120 3.41 -19.65 -4.44
N LYS A 121 4.05 -19.31 -5.56
CA LYS A 121 4.33 -17.91 -5.94
C LYS A 121 3.06 -17.10 -6.20
N LEU A 122 2.03 -17.74 -6.76
CA LEU A 122 0.74 -17.09 -7.00
C LEU A 122 -0.01 -16.84 -5.70
N GLN A 123 -0.01 -17.82 -4.79
CA GLN A 123 -0.60 -17.65 -3.46
C GLN A 123 0.12 -16.53 -2.68
N LEU A 124 1.45 -16.45 -2.79
CA LEU A 124 2.23 -15.36 -2.23
C LEU A 124 1.78 -13.99 -2.77
N ALA A 125 1.68 -13.89 -4.10
CA ALA A 125 1.25 -12.67 -4.76
C ALA A 125 -0.20 -12.30 -4.40
N GLU A 126 -1.12 -13.27 -4.37
CA GLU A 126 -2.53 -13.05 -3.97
C GLU A 126 -2.62 -12.49 -2.53
N LYS A 127 -1.84 -13.01 -1.59
CA LYS A 127 -1.82 -12.53 -0.20
C LYS A 127 -1.28 -11.11 -0.09
N VAL A 128 -0.16 -10.82 -0.74
CA VAL A 128 0.41 -9.45 -0.81
C VAL A 128 -0.63 -8.49 -1.43
N TRP A 129 -1.33 -8.91 -2.49
CA TRP A 129 -2.32 -8.07 -3.16
C TRP A 129 -3.54 -7.79 -2.30
N ALA A 130 -4.08 -8.80 -1.61
CA ALA A 130 -5.25 -8.62 -0.76
C ALA A 130 -4.98 -7.53 0.28
N LYS A 131 -3.82 -7.62 0.95
CA LYS A 131 -3.40 -6.61 1.94
C LYS A 131 -3.17 -5.26 1.28
N VAL A 132 -2.28 -5.15 0.30
CA VAL A 132 -1.93 -3.85 -0.31
C VAL A 132 -3.14 -3.15 -0.93
N THR A 133 -4.03 -3.90 -1.59
CA THR A 133 -5.25 -3.35 -2.21
C THR A 133 -6.23 -2.84 -1.15
N LEU A 134 -6.45 -3.61 -0.08
CA LEU A 134 -7.37 -3.22 0.99
C LEU A 134 -6.88 -1.94 1.69
N TRP A 135 -5.61 -1.92 2.14
CA TRP A 135 -5.03 -0.75 2.81
C TRP A 135 -4.98 0.48 1.90
N SER A 136 -4.64 0.30 0.61
CA SER A 136 -4.64 1.40 -0.35
C SER A 136 -6.04 1.94 -0.63
N SER A 137 -7.07 1.08 -0.63
CA SER A 137 -8.46 1.50 -0.87
C SER A 137 -9.02 2.29 0.30
N ILE A 138 -8.78 1.81 1.53
CA ILE A 138 -9.19 2.52 2.76
C ILE A 138 -8.49 3.88 2.84
N SER A 139 -7.18 3.92 2.61
CA SER A 139 -6.42 5.17 2.65
C SER A 139 -6.93 6.18 1.59
N LEU A 140 -7.26 5.72 0.37
CA LEU A 140 -7.84 6.57 -0.66
C LEU A 140 -9.19 7.17 -0.24
N ILE A 141 -10.08 6.37 0.35
CA ILE A 141 -11.38 6.84 0.86
C ILE A 141 -11.19 7.94 1.91
N LEU A 142 -10.31 7.71 2.89
CA LEU A 142 -10.05 8.67 3.97
C LEU A 142 -9.49 9.99 3.44
N ILE A 143 -8.53 9.91 2.51
CA ILE A 143 -7.95 11.06 1.82
C ILE A 143 -9.06 11.85 1.11
N LEU A 144 -9.92 11.16 0.36
CA LEU A 144 -10.99 11.78 -0.41
C LEU A 144 -12.06 12.43 0.48
N LEU A 145 -12.31 11.89 1.67
CA LEU A 145 -13.21 12.47 2.66
C LEU A 145 -12.68 13.77 3.26
N LEU A 146 -11.35 13.92 3.38
CA LEU A 146 -10.71 15.13 3.90
C LEU A 146 -10.67 16.28 2.89
N PHE A 147 -10.80 15.97 1.60
CA PHE A 147 -10.70 16.94 0.51
C PHE A 147 -11.67 18.13 0.60
N PRO A 148 -12.98 17.93 0.84
CA PRO A 148 -13.93 19.04 0.88
C PRO A 148 -13.66 19.99 2.05
N HIS A 149 -13.19 19.46 3.18
CA HIS A 149 -12.85 20.24 4.35
C HIS A 149 -11.60 21.11 4.12
N LEU A 150 -10.59 20.56 3.44
CA LEU A 150 -9.40 21.30 3.03
C LEU A 150 -9.73 22.39 2.00
N LEU A 151 -10.56 22.09 1.01
CA LEU A 151 -11.00 23.07 0.01
C LEU A 151 -11.79 24.21 0.65
N ASP A 152 -12.75 23.90 1.53
CA ASP A 152 -13.58 24.91 2.19
C ASP A 152 -12.73 25.88 3.04
N THR A 153 -11.71 25.35 3.72
CA THR A 153 -10.74 26.15 4.48
C THR A 153 -9.96 27.12 3.57
N VAL A 154 -9.49 26.66 2.41
CA VAL A 154 -8.73 27.48 1.46
C VAL A 154 -9.61 28.53 0.76
N ILE A 155 -10.87 28.20 0.47
CA ILE A 155 -11.80 29.11 -0.23
C ILE A 155 -12.31 30.21 0.70
N LYS A 156 -12.57 29.90 1.98
CA LYS A 156 -13.11 30.86 2.96
C LYS A 156 -12.04 31.82 3.49
N GLU A 157 -10.79 31.38 3.57
CA GLU A 157 -9.68 32.20 4.06
C GLU A 157 -9.15 33.16 2.99
N LYS A 158 -8.79 34.37 3.43
CA LYS A 158 -8.19 35.37 2.54
C LYS A 158 -6.77 34.92 2.20
N MET A 159 -6.40 34.92 0.91
CA MET A 159 -5.08 34.42 0.44
C MET A 159 -3.85 35.09 1.09
N ASN A 160 -4.00 36.26 1.70
CA ASN A 160 -2.91 36.98 2.38
C ASN A 160 -2.83 36.67 3.89
N SER A 161 -3.74 35.86 4.43
CA SER A 161 -3.69 35.36 5.80
C SER A 161 -2.67 34.22 5.89
N PHE A 162 -1.94 34.15 7.00
CA PHE A 162 -1.05 33.02 7.31
C PHE A 162 -1.78 31.67 7.19
N VAL A 163 -3.06 31.63 7.56
CA VAL A 163 -3.92 30.45 7.47
C VAL A 163 -4.19 30.04 6.02
N GLY A 164 -4.37 30.99 5.10
CA GLY A 164 -4.55 30.71 3.67
C GLY A 164 -3.28 30.16 3.01
N ILE A 165 -2.11 30.68 3.35
CA ILE A 165 -0.82 30.17 2.87
C ILE A 165 -0.56 28.75 3.41
N ALA A 166 -0.82 28.52 4.70
CA ALA A 166 -0.70 27.19 5.29
C ALA A 166 -1.70 26.19 4.66
N GLY A 167 -2.96 26.59 4.47
CA GLY A 167 -3.98 25.76 3.84
C GLY A 167 -3.65 25.40 2.39
N THR A 168 -3.14 26.34 1.60
CA THR A 168 -2.69 26.07 0.22
C THR A 168 -1.47 25.14 0.17
N ALA A 169 -0.51 25.29 1.09
CA ALA A 169 0.62 24.35 1.19
C ALA A 169 0.16 22.92 1.55
N VAL A 170 -0.78 22.78 2.49
CA VAL A 170 -1.37 21.49 2.85
C VAL A 170 -2.14 20.89 1.67
N LEU A 171 -2.87 21.70 0.89
CA LEU A 171 -3.57 21.25 -0.31
C LEU A 171 -2.59 20.72 -1.38
N ILE A 172 -1.45 21.39 -1.57
CA ILE A 172 -0.40 20.92 -2.50
C ILE A 172 0.19 19.59 -2.03
N LEU A 173 0.53 19.46 -0.74
CA LEU A 173 1.01 18.20 -0.16
C LEU A 173 -0.02 17.08 -0.31
N TYR A 174 -1.29 17.39 -0.12
CA TYR A 174 -2.41 16.48 -0.33
C TYR A 174 -2.48 15.98 -1.78
N LEU A 175 -2.38 16.89 -2.77
CA LEU A 175 -2.38 16.52 -4.19
C LEU A 175 -1.19 15.64 -4.57
N ILE A 176 0.00 15.93 -4.02
CA ILE A 176 1.20 15.10 -4.20
C ILE A 176 0.97 13.70 -3.61
N ALA A 177 0.40 13.60 -2.41
CA ALA A 177 0.06 12.33 -1.79
C ALA A 177 -0.98 11.55 -2.60
N LEU A 178 -1.99 12.21 -3.16
CA LEU A 178 -3.01 11.60 -4.01
C LEU A 178 -2.40 11.04 -5.30
N LEU A 179 -1.55 11.80 -5.98
CA LEU A 179 -0.83 11.34 -7.17
C LEU A 179 0.06 10.14 -6.85
N PHE A 180 0.77 10.16 -5.71
CA PHE A 180 1.57 9.04 -5.25
C PHE A 180 0.71 7.79 -5.00
N MET A 181 -0.46 7.94 -4.37
CA MET A 181 -1.39 6.82 -4.14
C MET A 181 -1.95 6.24 -5.44
N VAL A 182 -2.34 7.08 -6.39
CA VAL A 182 -2.80 6.63 -7.72
C VAL A 182 -1.69 5.87 -8.45
N TYR A 183 -0.45 6.37 -8.39
CA TYR A 183 0.72 5.68 -8.92
C TYR A 183 0.93 4.30 -8.27
N MET A 184 0.82 4.22 -6.93
CA MET A 184 0.94 2.95 -6.19
C MET A 184 -0.16 1.95 -6.57
N ILE A 185 -1.42 2.39 -6.69
CA ILE A 185 -2.53 1.55 -7.16
C ILE A 185 -2.26 1.05 -8.59
N GLY A 186 -1.79 1.94 -9.47
CA GLY A 186 -1.40 1.57 -10.84
C GLY A 186 -0.33 0.47 -10.87
N ARG A 187 0.70 0.57 -10.03
CA ARG A 187 1.73 -0.48 -9.91
C ARG A 187 1.16 -1.82 -9.44
N VAL A 188 0.27 -1.81 -8.44
CA VAL A 188 -0.41 -3.04 -7.96
C VAL A 188 -1.21 -3.70 -9.07
N LEU A 189 -1.97 -2.91 -9.84
CA LEU A 189 -2.78 -3.42 -10.96
C LEU A 189 -1.90 -3.98 -12.09
N VAL A 190 -0.85 -3.27 -12.49
CA VAL A 190 0.09 -3.74 -13.54
C VAL A 190 0.80 -5.01 -13.10
N PHE A 191 1.24 -5.08 -11.85
CA PHE A 191 1.89 -6.26 -11.31
C PHE A 191 0.93 -7.46 -11.24
N LYS A 192 -0.33 -7.25 -10.81
CA LYS A 192 -1.39 -8.26 -10.84
C LYS A 192 -1.63 -8.76 -12.28
N TYR A 193 -1.77 -7.84 -13.23
CA TYR A 193 -1.95 -8.16 -14.63
C TYR A 193 -0.78 -9.00 -15.18
N ARG A 194 0.47 -8.61 -14.87
CA ARG A 194 1.68 -9.33 -15.31
C ARG A 194 1.72 -10.76 -14.79
N ILE A 195 1.47 -10.97 -13.50
CA ILE A 195 1.52 -12.29 -12.88
C ILE A 195 0.39 -13.17 -13.42
N GLN A 196 -0.84 -12.65 -13.48
CA GLN A 196 -1.99 -13.39 -14.02
C GLN A 196 -1.77 -13.78 -15.48
N ASN A 197 -1.21 -12.89 -16.30
CA ASN A 197 -0.89 -13.17 -17.70
C ASN A 197 0.20 -14.24 -17.83
N ASN A 198 1.26 -14.18 -17.01
CA ASN A 198 2.30 -15.21 -16.98
C ASN A 198 1.76 -16.59 -16.60
N THR A 199 0.82 -16.64 -15.65
CA THR A 199 0.15 -17.88 -15.24
C THR A 199 -0.76 -18.41 -16.33
N VAL A 200 -1.59 -17.56 -16.94
CA VAL A 200 -2.48 -17.97 -18.04
C VAL A 200 -1.67 -18.48 -19.23
N ASN A 201 -0.57 -17.81 -19.59
CA ASN A 201 0.30 -18.24 -20.67
C ASN A 201 0.96 -19.60 -20.38
N ARG A 202 1.40 -19.86 -19.14
CA ARG A 202 1.98 -21.16 -18.77
C ARG A 202 0.95 -22.29 -18.67
N LEU A 203 -0.22 -22.02 -18.08
CA LEU A 203 -1.31 -23.00 -18.03
C LEU A 203 -1.88 -23.30 -19.43
N SER A 204 -1.84 -22.32 -20.35
CA SER A 204 -2.17 -22.58 -21.75
C SER A 204 -1.14 -23.46 -22.47
N MET A 205 0.10 -23.55 -21.94
CA MET A 205 1.11 -24.50 -22.41
C MET A 205 1.00 -25.89 -21.74
N GLU A 206 0.39 -26.01 -20.55
CA GLU A 206 0.27 -27.28 -19.79
C GLU A 206 -1.11 -27.99 -19.90
N ALA A 207 -2.09 -27.39 -20.58
CA ALA A 207 -3.38 -27.96 -21.05
C ALA A 207 -4.63 -28.01 -20.12
N THR A 208 -5.80 -27.92 -20.80
CA THR A 208 -7.25 -28.02 -20.42
C THR A 208 -8.04 -26.77 -19.97
N GLU A 209 -9.21 -26.63 -20.63
CA GLU A 209 -10.24 -25.56 -20.57
C GLU A 209 -10.82 -25.29 -19.17
N LYS A 210 -10.71 -26.27 -18.27
CA LYS A 210 -11.22 -26.23 -16.89
C LYS A 210 -10.47 -25.22 -16.00
N ASN A 211 -9.15 -25.07 -16.20
CA ASN A 211 -8.36 -24.09 -15.46
C ASN A 211 -8.61 -22.66 -15.97
N LYS A 212 -8.84 -22.51 -17.29
CA LYS A 212 -9.18 -21.22 -17.91
C LYS A 212 -10.51 -20.67 -17.40
N THR A 213 -11.53 -21.52 -17.27
CA THR A 213 -12.86 -21.14 -16.76
C THR A 213 -12.85 -20.80 -15.26
N ARG A 214 -12.11 -21.54 -14.44
CA ARG A 214 -12.01 -21.29 -12.98
C ARG A 214 -11.30 -19.97 -12.66
N LEU A 215 -10.21 -19.67 -13.37
CA LEU A 215 -9.47 -18.41 -13.24
C LEU A 215 -10.28 -17.22 -13.77
N ASN A 216 -11.02 -17.39 -14.88
CA ASN A 216 -11.85 -16.33 -15.43
C ASN A 216 -13.01 -15.98 -14.49
N GLY A 217 -13.61 -16.97 -13.81
CA GLY A 217 -14.64 -16.76 -12.79
C GLY A 217 -14.16 -16.00 -11.56
N LYS A 218 -13.00 -16.36 -11.00
CA LYS A 218 -12.43 -15.69 -9.81
C LYS A 218 -12.04 -14.23 -10.13
N ASN A 219 -11.48 -13.97 -11.31
CA ASN A 219 -11.11 -12.63 -11.75
C ASN A 219 -12.32 -11.75 -12.08
N LYS A 220 -13.38 -12.31 -12.70
CA LYS A 220 -14.62 -11.58 -12.96
C LYS A 220 -15.28 -11.13 -11.65
N LYS A 221 -15.30 -12.00 -10.64
CA LYS A 221 -15.88 -11.70 -9.33
C LYS A 221 -15.08 -10.63 -8.57
N GLN A 222 -13.75 -10.68 -8.63
CA GLN A 222 -12.90 -9.66 -8.00
C GLN A 222 -12.96 -8.30 -8.72
N ASN A 223 -12.89 -8.27 -10.06
CA ASN A 223 -13.00 -7.02 -10.82
C ASN A 223 -14.38 -6.38 -10.64
N PHE A 224 -15.42 -7.20 -10.48
CA PHE A 224 -16.77 -6.74 -10.15
C PHE A 224 -16.84 -6.09 -8.76
N ILE A 225 -16.15 -6.66 -7.75
CA ILE A 225 -16.07 -6.06 -6.41
C ILE A 225 -15.34 -4.71 -6.46
N ILE A 226 -14.21 -4.63 -7.17
CA ILE A 226 -13.46 -3.37 -7.33
C ILE A 226 -14.32 -2.32 -8.06
N PHE A 227 -15.06 -2.73 -9.10
CA PHE A 227 -15.97 -1.86 -9.82
C PHE A 227 -17.11 -1.33 -8.93
N ILE A 228 -17.70 -2.19 -8.07
CA ILE A 228 -18.72 -1.77 -7.11
C ILE A 228 -18.14 -0.80 -6.08
N LEU A 229 -16.93 -1.04 -5.58
CA LEU A 229 -16.27 -0.12 -4.63
C LEU A 229 -15.97 1.23 -5.27
N LEU A 230 -15.53 1.26 -6.53
CA LEU A 230 -15.32 2.50 -7.28
C LEU A 230 -16.64 3.24 -7.53
N LEU A 231 -17.72 2.53 -7.89
CA LEU A 231 -19.05 3.12 -8.05
C LEU A 231 -19.57 3.70 -6.73
N ALA A 232 -19.42 2.97 -5.62
CA ALA A 232 -19.82 3.44 -4.30
C ALA A 232 -19.01 4.67 -3.83
N LEU A 233 -17.73 4.72 -4.19
CA LEU A 233 -16.88 5.88 -3.95
C LEU A 233 -17.38 7.09 -4.75
N ILE A 234 -17.65 6.90 -6.04
CA ILE A 234 -18.15 7.96 -6.95
C ILE A 234 -19.51 8.49 -6.48
N THR A 235 -20.43 7.60 -6.09
CA THR A 235 -21.74 8.02 -5.59
C THR A 235 -21.64 8.73 -4.24
N SER A 236 -20.75 8.28 -3.34
CA SER A 236 -20.50 8.95 -2.06
C SER A 236 -19.94 10.36 -2.23
N ILE A 237 -18.96 10.55 -3.13
CA ILE A 237 -18.42 11.87 -3.48
C ILE A 237 -19.51 12.76 -4.06
N SER A 238 -20.35 12.22 -4.95
CA SER A 238 -21.40 12.98 -5.63
C SER A 238 -22.48 13.42 -4.65
N VAL A 239 -22.92 12.52 -3.76
CA VAL A 239 -23.90 12.84 -2.70
C VAL A 239 -23.33 13.87 -1.74
N PHE A 240 -22.06 13.75 -1.35
CA PHE A 240 -21.41 14.72 -0.48
C PHE A 240 -21.29 16.10 -1.15
N ALA A 241 -20.92 16.15 -2.43
CA ALA A 241 -20.85 17.41 -3.19
C ALA A 241 -22.23 18.09 -3.32
N ILE A 242 -23.29 17.31 -3.59
CA ILE A 242 -24.66 17.82 -3.70
C ILE A 242 -25.17 18.30 -2.32
N LEU A 243 -24.93 17.54 -1.26
CA LEU A 243 -25.37 17.91 0.09
C LEU A 243 -24.65 19.18 0.57
N ASN A 244 -23.36 19.31 0.29
CA ASN A 244 -22.58 20.49 0.67
C ASN A 244 -23.01 21.72 -0.15
N HIS A 245 -23.29 21.57 -1.44
CA HIS A 245 -23.87 22.64 -2.27
C HIS A 245 -25.26 23.06 -1.78
N ALA A 246 -26.11 22.09 -1.41
CA ALA A 246 -27.45 22.36 -0.86
C ALA A 246 -27.39 23.09 0.50
N ILE A 247 -26.49 22.67 1.39
CA ILE A 247 -26.26 23.34 2.68
C ILE A 247 -25.77 24.78 2.48
N MET A 248 -24.83 25.01 1.55
CA MET A 248 -24.35 26.35 1.23
C MET A 248 -25.45 27.25 0.65
N GLN A 249 -26.28 26.73 -0.26
CA GLN A 249 -27.44 27.46 -0.79
C GLN A 249 -28.45 27.81 0.31
N PHE A 250 -28.71 26.89 1.24
CA PHE A 250 -29.63 27.11 2.35
C PHE A 250 -29.09 28.15 3.35
N CYS A 251 -27.79 28.11 3.66
CA CYS A 251 -27.14 29.11 4.51
C CYS A 251 -27.15 30.51 3.88
N VAL A 252 -26.91 30.62 2.57
CA VAL A 252 -26.95 31.90 1.84
C VAL A 252 -28.39 32.42 1.71
N ALA A 253 -29.38 31.55 1.51
CA ALA A 253 -30.79 31.93 1.42
C ALA A 253 -31.41 32.31 2.77
N ALA A 254 -30.91 31.78 3.89
CA ALA A 254 -31.41 32.09 5.24
C ALA A 254 -30.81 33.39 5.82
N ALA A 255 -29.62 33.80 5.36
CA ALA A 255 -28.93 35.00 5.88
C ALA A 255 -29.76 36.32 5.75
N PRO A 256 -30.47 36.60 4.64
CA PRO A 256 -31.31 37.79 4.53
C PRO A 256 -32.47 37.83 5.54
N TRP A 257 -33.08 36.67 5.85
CA TRP A 257 -34.25 36.61 6.75
C TRP A 257 -33.86 36.81 8.21
N VAL A 258 -32.69 36.32 8.63
CA VAL A 258 -32.15 36.57 9.97
C VAL A 258 -31.76 38.04 10.14
N VAL A 259 -31.12 38.64 9.13
CA VAL A 259 -30.79 40.07 9.15
C VAL A 259 -32.05 40.94 9.14
N MET A 260 -33.04 40.60 8.32
CA MET A 260 -34.33 41.29 8.29
C MET A 260 -35.06 41.18 9.64
N GLY A 261 -35.07 39.99 10.25
CA GLY A 261 -35.65 39.77 11.59
C GLY A 261 -34.97 40.60 12.68
N CYS A 262 -33.64 40.70 12.66
CA CYS A 262 -32.88 41.54 13.60
C CYS A 262 -33.14 43.03 13.38
N VAL A 263 -33.24 43.49 12.13
CA VAL A 263 -33.55 44.90 11.82
C VAL A 263 -34.97 45.26 12.27
N ILE A 264 -35.95 44.39 12.04
CA ILE A 264 -37.33 44.60 12.50
C ILE A 264 -37.40 44.63 14.03
N ALA A 265 -36.71 43.71 14.71
CA ALA A 265 -36.64 43.69 16.18
C ALA A 265 -35.95 44.94 16.76
N ALA A 266 -34.87 45.42 16.12
CA ALA A 266 -34.20 46.64 16.52
C ALA A 266 -35.07 47.90 16.31
N PHE A 267 -35.83 47.95 15.21
CA PHE A 267 -36.78 49.03 14.95
C PHE A 267 -37.94 49.04 15.96
N ALA A 268 -38.48 47.87 16.30
CA ALA A 268 -39.52 47.74 17.32
C ALA A 268 -39.02 48.17 18.72
N ALA A 269 -37.78 47.80 19.08
CA ALA A 269 -37.17 48.21 20.35
C ALA A 269 -36.90 49.73 20.45
N LEU A 270 -36.64 50.39 19.32
CA LEU A 270 -36.44 51.85 19.26
C LEU A 270 -37.77 52.62 19.34
N GLN A 271 -38.87 52.07 18.82
CA GLN A 271 -40.18 52.73 18.91
C GLN A 271 -40.89 52.53 20.25
N GLY A 272 -40.55 51.49 21.02
CA GLY A 272 -41.11 51.26 22.36
C GLY A 272 -40.48 52.08 23.50
N LYS A 273 -39.62 53.05 23.20
CA LYS A 273 -38.88 53.86 24.19
C LYS A 273 -39.24 55.36 24.21
N LYS A 274 -40.39 55.74 23.65
CA LYS A 274 -40.99 57.07 23.79
C LYS A 274 -42.24 57.02 24.66
#